data_AF-A0A7K0K4G8-F1
#
_entry.id   AF-A0A7K0K4G8-F1
#
_cell.length_a   1.000
_cell.length_b   1.000
_cell.length_c   1.000
_cell.angle_alpha   90.00
_cell.angle_beta   90.00
_cell.angle_gamma   90.00
#
_symmetry.space_group_name_H-M   'P 1'
#
loop_
_entity.id
_entity.type
_entity.pdbx_description
1 polymer ?
#
loop_
_entity_poly.entity_id
_entity_poly.type
_entity_poly.pdbx_seq_one_letter_code
_entity_poly.pdbx_strand_id
1 'polypeptide(L)'
;MTNNSFSERLRSIMSDRGMSQRELAAQIGVTEAAMSRYLKGEREPHLVTANRIAQELGVTLQWLVGGVRVSEVPTGEVLVDLVARNGKLLSKEQKVEIVRVLMGVSE
;
A
#
# COMPACT_ATOMS: atom_id res chain seq x y z
N MET A 1 -12.08 3.39 -7.30
CA MET A 1 -11.28 4.61 -7.54
C MET A 1 -9.82 4.22 -7.59
N THR A 2 -9.09 4.53 -8.66
CA THR A 2 -7.67 4.20 -8.79
C THR A 2 -6.84 5.03 -7.80
N ASN A 3 -6.33 4.39 -6.73
CA ASN A 3 -5.42 4.95 -5.71
C ASN A 3 -4.12 5.46 -6.35
N ASN A 4 -4.11 6.71 -6.81
CA ASN A 4 -3.04 7.22 -7.68
C ASN A 4 -2.09 8.21 -6.99
N SER A 5 -2.46 8.82 -5.87
CA SER A 5 -1.57 9.72 -5.13
C SER A 5 -0.78 9.00 -4.02
N PHE A 6 0.38 9.55 -3.67
CA PHE A 6 1.19 9.10 -2.52
C PHE A 6 0.35 9.05 -1.24
N SER A 7 -0.41 10.11 -0.96
CA SER A 7 -1.26 10.26 0.22
C SER A 7 -2.34 9.19 0.34
N GLU A 8 -2.95 8.80 -0.79
CA GLU A 8 -3.95 7.73 -0.83
C GLU A 8 -3.35 6.37 -0.54
N ARG A 9 -2.23 6.03 -1.19
CA ARG A 9 -1.52 4.77 -0.94
C ARG A 9 -1.04 4.66 0.49
N LEU A 10 -0.49 5.74 1.03
CA LEU A 10 -0.08 5.82 2.43
C LEU A 10 -1.26 5.59 3.38
N ARG A 11 -2.41 6.24 3.15
CA ARG A 11 -3.63 5.99 3.94
C ARG A 11 -4.10 4.55 3.85
N SER A 12 -4.14 3.99 2.63
CA SER A 12 -4.61 2.63 2.37
C SER A 12 -3.82 1.63 3.20
N ILE A 13 -2.50 1.62 3.06
CA ILE A 13 -1.66 0.65 3.75
C ILE A 13 -1.64 0.83 5.27
N MET A 14 -1.79 2.07 5.77
CA MET A 14 -1.93 2.30 7.20
C MET A 14 -3.25 1.75 7.73
N SER A 15 -4.36 1.95 6.98
CA SER A 15 -5.67 1.40 7.31
C SER A 15 -5.66 -0.13 7.30
N ASP A 16 -5.07 -0.74 6.27
CA ASP A 16 -4.96 -2.20 6.13
C ASP A 16 -4.18 -2.85 7.28
N ARG A 17 -3.29 -2.08 7.92
CA ARG A 17 -2.45 -2.52 9.04
C ARG A 17 -2.93 -2.05 10.41
N GLY A 18 -4.04 -1.32 10.48
CA GLY A 18 -4.54 -0.73 11.72
C GLY A 18 -3.55 0.22 12.40
N MET A 19 -2.66 0.85 11.62
CA MET A 19 -1.63 1.76 12.13
C MET A 19 -2.16 3.19 12.29
N SER A 20 -1.89 3.80 13.43
CA SER A 20 -2.18 5.21 13.67
C SER A 20 -1.11 6.15 13.09
N GLN A 21 -1.49 7.42 12.86
CA GLN A 21 -0.56 8.46 12.41
C GLN A 21 0.58 8.67 13.40
N ARG A 22 0.25 8.63 14.69
CA ARG A 22 1.21 8.79 15.79
C ARG A 22 2.25 7.67 15.82
N GLU A 23 1.83 6.43 15.63
CA GLU A 23 2.74 5.26 15.61
C GLU A 23 3.72 5.34 14.46
N LEU A 24 3.23 5.52 13.23
CA LEU A 24 4.09 5.60 12.06
C LEU A 24 5.03 6.81 12.16
N ALA A 25 4.52 7.97 12.61
CA ALA A 25 5.35 9.16 12.79
C ALA A 25 6.50 8.93 13.77
N ALA A 26 6.23 8.26 14.90
CA ALA A 26 7.24 7.91 15.89
C ALA A 26 8.30 6.95 15.33
N GLN A 27 7.89 5.94 14.58
CA GLN A 27 8.80 4.95 13.99
C GLN A 27 9.76 5.56 12.96
N ILE A 28 9.28 6.48 12.12
CA ILE A 28 10.11 7.09 11.06
C ILE A 28 10.84 8.37 11.50
N GLY A 29 10.57 8.85 12.72
CA GLY A 29 11.20 10.04 13.31
C GLY A 29 10.68 11.37 12.75
N VAL A 30 9.36 11.51 12.56
CA VAL A 30 8.70 12.78 12.21
C VAL A 30 7.63 13.14 13.23
N THR A 31 7.12 14.37 13.18
CA THR A 31 6.00 14.77 14.03
C THR A 31 4.68 14.22 13.49
N GLU A 32 3.72 13.95 14.37
CA GLU A 32 2.37 13.54 13.98
C GLU A 32 1.70 14.60 13.08
N ALA A 33 1.96 15.89 13.32
CA ALA A 33 1.49 16.97 12.45
C ALA A 33 2.06 16.89 11.03
N ALA A 34 3.34 16.53 10.88
CA ALA A 34 3.94 16.30 9.56
C ALA A 34 3.29 15.10 8.87
N MET A 35 3.11 13.99 9.59
CA MET A 35 2.41 12.80 9.08
C MET A 35 0.98 13.13 8.63
N SER A 36 0.24 13.91 9.41
CA SER A 36 -1.10 14.36 9.06
C SER A 36 -1.12 15.14 7.75
N ARG A 37 -0.17 16.07 7.55
CA ARG A 37 -0.03 16.82 6.30
C ARG A 37 0.32 15.93 5.11
N TYR A 38 1.19 14.92 5.32
CA TYR A 38 1.50 13.92 4.30
C TYR A 38 0.27 13.11 3.90
N LEU A 39 -0.49 12.64 4.89
CA LEU A 39 -1.72 11.90 4.65
C LEU A 39 -2.75 12.76 3.93
N LYS A 40 -2.91 14.04 4.29
CA LYS A 40 -3.86 14.94 3.60
C LYS A 40 -3.41 15.37 2.21
N GLY A 41 -2.15 15.13 1.82
CA GLY A 41 -1.59 15.62 0.56
C GLY A 41 -1.27 17.12 0.57
N GLU A 42 -1.30 17.76 1.73
CA GLU A 42 -0.97 19.19 1.90
C GLU A 42 0.54 19.44 1.81
N ARG A 43 1.34 18.40 2.04
CA ARG A 43 2.80 18.42 1.97
C ARG A 43 3.31 17.09 1.48
N GLU A 44 4.35 17.11 0.65
CA GLU A 44 5.08 15.90 0.30
C GLU A 44 6.30 15.70 1.21
N PRO A 45 6.60 14.46 1.64
CA PRO A 45 7.86 14.15 2.31
C PRO A 45 9.04 14.26 1.34
N HIS A 46 10.21 14.66 1.85
CA HIS A 46 11.44 14.54 1.07
C HIS A 46 11.77 13.06 0.83
N LEU A 47 12.58 12.80 -0.20
CA LEU A 47 12.96 11.44 -0.62
C LEU A 47 13.43 10.54 0.55
N VAL A 48 14.26 11.08 1.44
CA VAL A 48 14.75 10.35 2.62
C VAL A 48 13.61 9.92 3.54
N THR A 49 12.65 10.81 3.81
CA THR A 49 11.48 10.52 4.63
C THR A 49 10.53 9.54 3.92
N ALA A 50 10.29 9.73 2.63
CA ALA A 50 9.47 8.80 1.84
C ALA A 50 10.06 7.38 1.84
N ASN A 51 11.39 7.25 1.76
CA ASN A 51 12.07 5.97 1.83
C ASN A 51 11.93 5.30 3.21
N ARG A 52 12.03 6.08 4.31
CA ARG A 52 11.78 5.54 5.65
C ARG A 52 10.35 5.05 5.82
N ILE A 53 9.38 5.79 5.29
CA ILE A 53 7.97 5.38 5.27
C ILE A 53 7.84 4.04 4.53
N ALA A 54 8.43 3.92 3.35
CA ALA A 54 8.37 2.68 2.56
C ALA A 54 9.00 1.49 3.30
N GLN A 55 10.16 1.70 3.94
CA GLN A 55 10.84 0.67 4.73
C GLN A 55 10.03 0.21 5.94
N GLU A 56 9.50 1.14 6.73
CA GLU A 56 8.65 0.82 7.89
C GLU A 56 7.38 0.09 7.46
N LEU A 57 6.82 0.50 6.32
CA LEU A 57 5.66 -0.13 5.74
C LEU A 57 6.01 -1.36 4.89
N GLY A 58 7.26 -1.82 4.82
CA GLY A 58 7.65 -3.01 4.07
C GLY A 58 7.19 -3.02 2.60
N VAL A 59 7.14 -1.85 1.95
CA VAL A 59 6.80 -1.68 0.53
C VAL A 59 7.95 -1.03 -0.23
N THR A 60 7.93 -1.11 -1.55
CA THR A 60 8.91 -0.38 -2.35
C THR A 60 8.57 1.11 -2.40
N LEU A 61 9.61 1.95 -2.41
CA LEU A 61 9.43 3.39 -2.60
C LEU A 61 8.73 3.71 -3.93
N GLN A 62 9.05 2.94 -4.99
CA GLN A 62 8.40 3.06 -6.30
C GLN A 62 6.89 2.86 -6.19
N TRP A 63 6.44 1.82 -5.49
CA TRP A 63 5.01 1.59 -5.29
C TRP A 63 4.38 2.74 -4.49
N LEU A 64 5.02 3.16 -3.41
CA LEU A 64 4.48 4.20 -2.53
C LEU A 64 4.33 5.55 -3.24
N VAL A 65 5.32 5.95 -4.04
CA VAL A 65 5.35 7.27 -4.71
C VAL A 65 4.75 7.24 -6.11
N GLY A 66 4.99 6.17 -6.88
CA GLY A 66 4.63 6.05 -8.29
C GLY A 66 3.43 5.14 -8.59
N GLY A 67 2.97 4.33 -7.63
CA GLY A 67 1.94 3.32 -7.84
C GLY A 67 2.42 2.14 -8.69
N VAL A 68 1.47 1.30 -9.13
CA VAL A 68 1.71 0.23 -10.11
C VAL A 68 1.18 0.70 -11.45
N ARG A 69 2.02 0.70 -12.48
CA ARG A 69 1.53 0.98 -13.84
C ARG A 69 0.80 -0.25 -14.36
N VAL A 70 -0.30 -0.07 -15.08
CA VAL A 70 -1.04 -1.19 -15.71
C VAL A 70 -0.13 -2.01 -16.63
N SER A 71 0.88 -1.39 -17.24
CA SER A 71 1.92 -2.06 -18.03
C SER A 71 2.89 -2.94 -17.23
N GLU A 72 2.89 -2.85 -15.91
CA GLU A 72 3.69 -3.68 -14.98
C GLU A 72 2.84 -4.79 -14.34
N VAL A 73 1.52 -4.82 -14.60
CA VAL A 73 0.67 -5.92 -14.15
C VAL A 73 1.04 -7.16 -14.96
N PRO A 74 1.43 -8.26 -14.32
CA PRO A 74 1.83 -9.45 -15.04
C PRO A 74 0.68 -9.99 -15.89
N THR A 75 1.00 -10.55 -17.06
CA THR A 75 0.01 -11.16 -17.95
C THR A 75 -0.58 -12.43 -17.31
N GLY A 76 -1.70 -12.93 -17.86
CA GLY A 76 -2.54 -13.97 -17.22
C GLY A 76 -1.79 -15.14 -16.59
N GLU A 77 -0.82 -15.75 -17.28
CA GLU A 77 -0.03 -16.87 -16.72
C GLU A 77 0.77 -16.47 -15.49
N VAL A 78 1.39 -15.30 -15.50
CA VAL A 78 2.23 -14.83 -14.39
C VAL A 78 1.38 -14.46 -13.18
N LEU A 79 0.15 -13.97 -13.37
CA LEU A 79 -0.79 -13.72 -12.27
C LEU A 79 -1.21 -15.01 -11.56
N VAL A 80 -1.51 -16.07 -12.33
CA VAL A 80 -1.85 -17.39 -11.77
C VAL A 80 -0.67 -17.93 -10.95
N ASP A 81 0.54 -17.81 -11.48
CA ASP A 81 1.78 -18.19 -10.81
C ASP A 81 2.00 -17.43 -9.50
N LEU A 82 1.77 -16.11 -9.49
CA LEU A 82 1.93 -15.27 -8.31
C LEU A 82 0.92 -15.62 -7.21
N VAL A 83 -0.35 -15.84 -7.59
CA VAL A 83 -1.40 -16.26 -6.65
C VAL A 83 -1.09 -17.66 -6.11
N ALA A 84 -0.64 -18.59 -6.95
CA ALA A 84 -0.28 -19.94 -6.52
C ALA A 84 0.92 -19.95 -5.57
N ARG A 85 1.98 -19.18 -5.88
CA ARG A 85 3.19 -19.07 -5.04
C ARG A 85 2.87 -18.48 -3.67
N ASN A 86 2.07 -17.41 -3.63
CA ASN A 86 1.77 -16.70 -2.39
C ASN A 86 0.52 -17.25 -1.68
N GLY A 87 -0.22 -18.17 -2.29
CA GLY A 87 -1.44 -18.73 -1.72
C GLY A 87 -1.26 -19.40 -0.35
N LYS A 88 -0.05 -19.82 0.02
CA LYS A 88 0.25 -20.32 1.37
C LYS A 88 0.42 -19.21 2.42
N LEU A 89 0.77 -18.00 2.00
CA LEU A 89 0.97 -16.82 2.85
C LEU A 89 -0.34 -16.04 3.10
N LEU A 90 -1.36 -16.30 2.30
CA LEU A 90 -2.66 -15.64 2.40
C LEU A 90 -3.56 -16.32 3.44
N SER A 91 -4.20 -15.53 4.28
CA SER A 91 -5.26 -16.00 5.18
C SER A 91 -6.46 -16.51 4.37
N LYS A 92 -7.35 -17.25 5.04
CA LYS A 92 -8.58 -17.73 4.41
C LYS A 92 -9.44 -16.56 3.91
N GLU A 93 -9.49 -15.48 4.69
CA GLU A 93 -10.23 -14.26 4.41
C GLU A 93 -9.66 -13.55 3.18
N GLN A 94 -8.33 -13.43 3.10
CA GLN A 94 -7.66 -12.83 1.93
C GLN A 94 -7.89 -13.64 0.64
N LYS A 95 -7.94 -14.97 0.72
CA LYS A 95 -8.26 -15.84 -0.43
C LYS A 95 -9.70 -15.62 -0.91
N VAL A 96 -10.65 -15.56 0.02
CA VAL A 96 -12.06 -15.33 -0.29
C VAL A 96 -12.27 -13.97 -0.95
N GLU A 97 -11.57 -12.95 -0.49
CA GLU A 97 -11.63 -11.60 -1.07
C GLU A 97 -11.16 -11.57 -2.52
N ILE A 98 -10.01 -12.20 -2.81
CA ILE A 98 -9.50 -12.31 -4.18
C ILE A 98 -10.52 -13.00 -5.11
N VAL A 99 -11.13 -14.10 -4.66
CA VAL A 99 -12.16 -14.82 -5.45
C VAL A 99 -13.37 -13.94 -5.71
N ARG A 100 -13.85 -13.19 -4.70
CA ARG A 100 -14.98 -12.26 -4.86
C ARG A 100 -14.72 -11.19 -5.91
N VAL A 101 -13.54 -10.55 -5.83
CA VAL A 101 -13.11 -9.54 -6.82
C VAL A 101 -13.03 -10.13 -8.22
N LEU A 102 -12.48 -11.34 -8.38
CA LEU A 102 -12.38 -12.03 -9.68
C LEU A 102 -13.74 -12.39 -10.28
N MET A 103 -14.74 -12.69 -9.45
CA MET A 103 -16.11 -12.97 -9.90
C MET A 103 -16.92 -11.69 -10.18
N GLY A 104 -16.35 -10.50 -9.97
CA GLY A 104 -17.05 -9.23 -10.16
C GLY A 104 -18.09 -8.94 -9.08
N VAL A 105 -17.95 -9.53 -7.89
CA VAL A 105 -18.87 -9.38 -6.76
C VAL A 105 -18.16 -8.59 -5.66
N SER A 106 -17.93 -7.30 -5.89
CA SER A 106 -17.35 -6.37 -4.90
C SER A 106 -18.44 -5.45 -4.34
N GLU A 107 -18.62 -5.41 -3.02
CA GLU A 107 -19.41 -4.38 -2.30
C GLU A 107 -18.57 -3.13 -2.02
#